data_AF-A0A645GSM4-F1
#
_entry.id   AF-A0A645GSM4-F1
#
_cell.length_a   1.000
_cell.length_b   1.000
_cell.length_c   1.000
_cell.angle_alpha   90.00
_cell.angle_beta   90.00
_cell.angle_gamma   90.00
#
_symmetry.space_group_name_H-M   'P 1'
#
loop_
_entity.id
_entity.type
_entity.pdbx_description
1 polymer ?
#
loop_
_entity_poly.entity_id
_entity_poly.type
_entity_poly.pdbx_seq_one_letter_code
_entity_poly.pdbx_strand_id
1 'polypeptide(L)'
;MQVRIITPGIPDKSYVYSVTRSNYRQLVEAGVAVYEYTPGFIHAKQMIVDDDTAIIGTINFDFRSFYLHQENAVWMYQTSAIADMSADFEETLAKCRRIDLAMVRSTPWWRRAGWLVLRTFSPLM
;
A
#
# COMPACT_ATOMS: atom_id res chain seq x y z
N MET A 1 -15.67 -4.62 -8.49
CA MET A 1 -14.55 -3.65 -8.64
C MET A 1 -13.27 -4.37 -8.27
N GLN A 2 -12.20 -4.23 -9.05
CA GLN A 2 -10.91 -4.87 -8.78
C GLN A 2 -9.99 -3.85 -8.11
N VAL A 3 -9.42 -4.19 -6.96
CA VAL A 3 -8.47 -3.31 -6.25
C VAL A 3 -7.13 -4.04 -6.13
N ARG A 4 -6.06 -3.40 -6.59
CA ARG A 4 -4.69 -3.91 -6.54
C ARG A 4 -3.84 -2.92 -5.76
N ILE A 5 -3.14 -3.41 -4.74
CA ILE A 5 -2.28 -2.58 -3.88
C ILE A 5 -0.87 -3.14 -3.91
N ILE A 6 0.11 -2.28 -4.18
CA ILE A 6 1.54 -2.60 -4.04
C ILE A 6 2.05 -1.97 -2.75
N THR A 7 2.72 -2.75 -1.93
CA THR A 7 3.39 -2.31 -0.70
C THR A 7 4.88 -2.66 -0.75
N PRO A 8 5.74 -1.99 0.03
CA PRO A 8 7.16 -2.36 0.12
C PRO A 8 7.30 -3.75 0.73
N GLY A 9 7.99 -4.66 0.03
CA GLY A 9 8.39 -5.97 0.56
C GLY A 9 9.64 -5.91 1.42
N ILE A 10 10.54 -4.96 1.13
CA ILE A 10 11.73 -4.64 1.93
C ILE A 10 11.43 -3.38 2.75
N PRO A 11 11.47 -3.45 4.10
CA PRO A 11 11.12 -2.32 4.95
C PRO A 11 12.28 -1.34 5.11
N ASP A 12 11.98 -0.03 5.07
CA ASP A 12 12.89 1.00 5.61
C ASP A 12 12.91 0.95 7.15
N LYS A 13 11.72 0.75 7.75
CA LYS A 13 11.54 0.59 9.19
C LYS A 13 10.67 -0.63 9.52
N SER A 14 11.20 -1.52 10.35
CA SER A 14 10.58 -2.83 10.67
C SER A 14 9.21 -2.73 11.36
N TYR A 15 8.97 -1.66 12.12
CA TYR A 15 7.70 -1.43 12.80
C TYR A 15 6.60 -0.97 11.82
N VAL A 16 6.90 -0.05 10.89
CA VAL A 16 5.96 0.42 9.85
C VAL A 16 5.50 -0.74 9.01
N TYR A 17 6.43 -1.59 8.59
CA TYR A 17 6.14 -2.81 7.86
C TYR A 17 5.21 -3.77 8.60
N SER A 18 5.38 -3.90 9.91
CA SER A 18 4.53 -4.72 10.75
C SER A 18 3.11 -4.15 10.86
N VAL A 19 2.98 -2.82 10.97
CA VAL A 19 1.69 -2.13 10.95
C VAL A 19 0.99 -2.33 9.60
N THR A 20 1.69 -2.13 8.48
CA THR A 20 1.14 -2.35 7.13
C THR A 20 0.62 -3.78 6.97
N ARG A 21 1.42 -4.79 7.35
CA ARG A 21 1.03 -6.20 7.30
C ARG A 21 -0.15 -6.57 8.20
N SER A 22 -0.38 -5.80 9.27
CA SER A 22 -1.54 -6.04 10.15
C SER A 22 -2.89 -5.85 9.44
N ASN A 23 -2.93 -5.01 8.39
CA ASN A 23 -4.13 -4.73 7.62
C ASN A 23 -4.36 -5.74 6.48
N TYR A 24 -3.35 -6.53 6.09
CA TYR A 24 -3.45 -7.44 4.94
C TYR A 24 -4.58 -8.45 5.07
N ARG A 25 -4.85 -8.94 6.29
CA ARG A 25 -5.94 -9.90 6.49
C ARG A 25 -7.29 -9.33 6.05
N GLN A 26 -7.62 -8.15 6.55
CA GLN A 26 -8.89 -7.50 6.28
C GLN A 26 -9.00 -7.15 4.79
N LEU A 27 -7.91 -6.69 4.17
CA LEU A 27 -7.85 -6.36 2.75
C LEU A 27 -8.06 -7.59 1.86
N VAL A 28 -7.30 -8.66 2.09
CA VAL A 28 -7.38 -9.87 1.26
C VAL A 28 -8.71 -10.62 1.48
N GLU A 29 -9.24 -10.65 2.71
CA GLU A 29 -10.59 -11.17 2.99
C GLU A 29 -11.69 -10.35 2.29
N ALA A 30 -11.48 -9.05 2.09
CA ALA A 30 -12.39 -8.17 1.33
C ALA A 30 -12.22 -8.28 -0.20
N GLY A 31 -11.33 -9.15 -0.70
CA GLY A 31 -11.10 -9.35 -2.13
C GLY A 31 -10.07 -8.40 -2.77
N VAL A 32 -9.33 -7.62 -1.96
CA VAL A 32 -8.23 -6.78 -2.44
C VAL A 32 -7.01 -7.64 -2.75
N ALA A 33 -6.42 -7.47 -3.93
CA ALA A 33 -5.18 -8.13 -4.29
C ALA A 33 -3.98 -7.31 -3.79
N VAL A 34 -3.32 -7.81 -2.75
CA VAL A 34 -2.14 -7.17 -2.14
C VAL A 34 -0.86 -7.80 -2.67
N TYR A 35 0.11 -6.97 -3.03
CA TYR A 35 1.40 -7.36 -3.60
C TYR A 35 2.55 -6.66 -2.88
N GLU A 36 3.64 -7.38 -2.64
CA GLU A 36 4.86 -6.84 -2.02
C GLU A 36 5.97 -6.69 -3.07
N TYR A 37 6.50 -5.47 -3.22
CA TYR A 37 7.64 -5.21 -4.11
C TYR A 37 8.92 -5.84 -3.55
N THR A 38 9.57 -6.70 -4.34
CA THR A 38 10.72 -7.51 -3.89
C THR A 38 12.11 -7.00 -4.30
N PRO A 39 12.32 -6.28 -5.42
CA PRO A 39 13.67 -5.88 -5.84
C PRO A 39 14.35 -4.81 -4.97
N GLY A 40 13.61 -4.11 -4.12
CA GLY A 40 14.13 -2.97 -3.37
C GLY A 40 13.09 -2.31 -2.48
N PHE A 41 13.33 -1.04 -2.15
CA PHE A 41 12.36 -0.18 -1.48
C PHE A 41 11.54 0.59 -2.50
N ILE A 42 10.21 0.57 -2.36
CA ILE A 42 9.30 1.37 -3.18
C ILE A 42 8.75 2.52 -2.34
N HIS A 43 8.87 3.75 -2.86
CA HIS A 43 8.39 4.97 -2.22
C HIS A 43 7.35 5.72 -3.07
N ALA A 44 6.88 5.10 -4.14
CA ALA A 44 5.82 5.64 -4.98
C ALA A 44 4.52 5.76 -4.18
N LYS A 45 3.83 6.90 -4.35
CA LYS A 45 2.53 7.20 -3.74
C LYS A 45 1.62 7.66 -4.87
N GLN A 46 1.04 6.68 -5.53
CA GLN A 46 0.17 6.90 -6.66
C GLN A 46 -1.08 6.03 -6.56
N MET A 47 -2.17 6.53 -7.12
CA MET A 47 -3.43 5.81 -7.24
C MET A 47 -4.00 6.11 -8.61
N ILE A 48 -4.47 5.07 -9.28
CA ILE A 48 -5.08 5.11 -10.61
C ILE A 48 -6.46 4.47 -10.47
N VAL A 49 -7.49 5.10 -11.04
CA VAL A 49 -8.88 4.65 -11.02
C VAL A 49 -9.41 4.66 -12.45
N ASP A 50 -9.99 3.52 -12.86
CA ASP A 50 -10.70 3.32 -14.13
C ASP A 50 -9.96 3.81 -15.40
N ASP A 51 -8.64 3.90 -15.36
CA ASP A 51 -7.73 4.41 -16.41
C ASP A 51 -8.02 5.85 -16.89
N ASP A 52 -8.87 6.61 -16.19
CA ASP A 52 -9.24 7.99 -16.55
C ASP A 52 -8.84 9.02 -15.49
N THR A 53 -8.50 8.57 -14.29
CA THR A 53 -8.18 9.42 -13.15
C THR A 53 -6.96 8.87 -12.43
N ALA A 54 -6.02 9.75 -12.12
CA ALA A 54 -4.85 9.39 -11.33
C ALA A 54 -4.44 10.50 -10.38
N ILE A 55 -3.84 10.12 -9.24
CA ILE A 55 -3.20 11.03 -8.31
C ILE A 55 -1.80 10.52 -8.00
N ILE A 56 -0.84 11.44 -7.96
CA ILE A 56 0.53 11.17 -7.55
C ILE A 56 1.04 12.32 -6.70
N GLY A 57 1.81 12.01 -5.65
CA GLY A 57 2.31 13.05 -4.76
C GLY A 57 3.10 12.54 -3.58
N THR A 58 3.13 13.34 -2.51
CA THR A 58 3.81 13.01 -1.25
C THR A 58 2.89 12.34 -0.22
N ILE A 59 1.58 12.30 -0.50
CA ILE A 59 0.54 11.77 0.39
C ILE A 59 0.73 10.26 0.62
N ASN A 60 0.99 9.87 1.87
CA ASN A 60 0.84 8.46 2.28
C ASN A 60 -0.62 8.16 2.60
N PHE A 61 -1.02 6.90 2.46
CA PHE A 61 -2.37 6.45 2.82
C PHE A 61 -2.48 6.17 4.33
N ASP A 62 -2.25 7.19 5.14
CA ASP A 62 -2.30 7.13 6.60
C ASP A 62 -2.92 8.39 7.22
N PHE A 63 -3.22 8.32 8.52
CA PHE A 63 -3.89 9.39 9.24
C PHE A 63 -3.05 10.67 9.31
N ARG A 64 -1.71 10.57 9.40
CA ARG A 64 -0.86 11.76 9.53
C ARG A 64 -0.80 12.55 8.24
N SER A 65 -0.60 11.87 7.11
CA SER A 65 -0.60 12.52 5.80
C SER A 65 -1.94 13.21 5.48
N PHE A 66 -3.07 12.68 5.97
CA PHE A 66 -4.37 13.30 5.74
C PHE A 66 -4.71 14.47 6.67
N TYR A 67 -4.22 14.48 7.92
CA TYR A 67 -4.69 15.44 8.92
C TYR A 67 -3.61 16.35 9.52
N LEU A 68 -2.34 15.96 9.45
CA LEU A 68 -1.25 16.63 10.17
C LEU A 68 -0.18 17.17 9.24
N HIS A 69 0.17 16.44 8.18
CA HIS A 69 1.25 16.84 7.29
C HIS A 69 0.78 17.80 6.21
N GLN A 70 1.70 18.66 5.76
CA GLN A 70 1.53 19.42 4.53
C GLN A 70 1.97 18.54 3.38
N GLU A 71 0.99 18.00 2.66
CA GLU A 71 1.22 17.16 1.50
C GLU A 71 0.96 17.92 0.21
N ASN A 72 1.63 17.52 -0.87
CA ASN A 72 1.38 18.02 -2.20
C ASN A 72 1.13 16.85 -3.15
N ALA A 73 0.12 16.99 -4.01
CA ALA A 73 -0.20 16.00 -5.02
C ALA A 73 -0.79 16.65 -6.27
N VAL A 74 -0.60 15.98 -7.39
CA VAL A 74 -1.20 16.36 -8.67
C VAL A 74 -2.34 15.39 -8.95
N TRP A 75 -3.54 15.95 -9.07
CA TRP A 75 -4.70 15.23 -9.61
C TRP A 75 -4.70 15.36 -11.13
N MET A 76 -4.77 14.22 -11.82
CA MET A 76 -4.90 14.13 -13.27
C MET A 76 -6.24 13.50 -13.64
N TYR A 77 -6.89 14.08 -14.63
CA TYR A 77 -8.14 13.57 -15.18
C TYR A 77 -8.09 13.63 -16.71
N GLN A 78 -8.28 12.49 -17.36
CA GLN A 78 -8.25 12.33 -18.81
C GLN A 78 -7.00 12.93 -19.48
N THR A 79 -5.85 12.80 -18.82
CA THR A 79 -4.56 13.23 -19.36
C THR A 79 -3.78 12.06 -19.93
N SER A 80 -2.91 12.31 -20.90
CA SER A 80 -2.06 11.26 -21.50
C SER A 80 -1.10 10.62 -20.49
N ALA A 81 -0.71 11.35 -19.43
CA ALA A 81 0.19 10.86 -18.39
C ALA A 81 -0.38 9.67 -17.59
N ILE A 82 -1.70 9.47 -17.59
CA ILE A 82 -2.35 8.35 -16.89
C ILE A 82 -1.93 7.01 -17.53
N ALA A 83 -1.75 6.98 -18.85
CA ALA A 83 -1.27 5.79 -19.55
C ALA A 83 0.16 5.42 -19.11
N ASP A 84 1.03 6.41 -18.95
CA ASP A 84 2.41 6.21 -18.49
C ASP A 84 2.43 5.69 -17.05
N MET A 85 1.60 6.24 -16.17
CA MET A 85 1.45 5.77 -14.79
C MET A 85 0.91 4.35 -14.70
N SER A 86 -0.05 4.00 -15.57
CA SER A 86 -0.62 2.65 -15.62
C SER A 86 0.43 1.64 -16.09
N ALA A 87 1.22 1.99 -17.12
CA ALA A 87 2.33 1.18 -17.58
C ALA A 87 3.42 0.97 -16.49
N ASP A 88 3.82 2.03 -15.78
CA ASP A 88 4.75 1.96 -14.65
C ASP A 88 4.23 1.06 -13.52
N PHE A 89 2.93 1.16 -13.22
CA PHE A 89 2.28 0.31 -12.22
C PHE A 89 2.32 -1.17 -12.62
N GLU A 90 1.99 -1.51 -13.86
CA GLU A 90 2.03 -2.90 -14.35
C GLU A 90 3.47 -3.46 -14.39
N GLU A 91 4.45 -2.65 -14.80
CA GLU A 91 5.86 -3.04 -14.78
C GLU A 91 6.34 -3.31 -13.34
N THR A 92 5.93 -2.46 -12.40
CA THR A 92 6.22 -2.64 -10.98
C THR A 92 5.53 -3.88 -10.43
N LEU A 93 4.28 -4.12 -10.81
CA LEU A 93 3.48 -5.27 -10.38
C LEU A 93 4.13 -6.60 -10.81
N ALA A 94 4.73 -6.65 -12.01
CA ALA A 94 5.44 -7.84 -12.50
C ALA A 94 6.64 -8.24 -11.62
N LYS A 95 7.19 -7.30 -10.85
CA LYS A 95 8.31 -7.51 -9.91
C LYS A 95 7.84 -7.81 -8.47
N CYS A 96 6.53 -7.84 -8.24
CA CYS A 96 5.97 -8.02 -6.91
C CYS A 96 5.58 -9.47 -6.60
N ARG A 97 5.64 -9.83 -5.32
CA ARG A 97 5.11 -11.10 -4.80
C ARG A 97 3.68 -10.88 -4.30
N ARG A 98 2.72 -11.66 -4.82
CA ARG A 98 1.33 -11.66 -4.33
C ARG A 98 1.25 -12.19 -2.90
N ILE A 99 0.42 -11.54 -2.08
CA ILE A 99 0.11 -12.00 -0.72
C ILE A 99 -1.17 -12.82 -0.74
N ASP A 100 -1.06 -14.07 -0.31
CA ASP A 100 -2.17 -15.01 -0.25
C ASP A 100 -2.76 -15.09 1.16
N LEU A 101 -4.05 -15.40 1.23
CA LEU A 101 -4.78 -15.67 2.48
C LEU A 101 -4.08 -16.71 3.36
N ALA A 102 -3.48 -17.73 2.76
CA ALA A 102 -2.73 -18.75 3.49
C ALA A 102 -1.52 -18.16 4.24
N MET A 103 -0.78 -17.24 3.60
CA MET A 103 0.38 -16.57 4.21
C MET A 103 -0.06 -15.66 5.38
N VAL A 104 -1.19 -14.98 5.24
CA VAL A 104 -1.69 -14.11 6.30
C VAL A 104 -2.18 -14.95 7.49
N ARG A 105 -2.90 -16.06 7.23
CA ARG A 105 -3.43 -16.95 8.27
C ARG A 105 -2.37 -17.75 9.02
N SER A 106 -1.20 -17.99 8.43
CA SER A 106 -0.07 -18.65 9.12
C SER A 106 0.70 -17.73 10.08
N THR A 107 0.37 -16.42 10.11
CA THR A 107 1.05 -15.48 11.01
C THR A 107 0.81 -15.84 12.48
N PRO A 108 1.86 -16.00 13.32
CA PRO A 108 1.74 -16.38 14.72
C PRO A 108 0.87 -15.41 15.55
N TRP A 109 0.10 -15.94 16.49
CA TRP A 109 -0.85 -15.18 17.30
C TRP A 109 -0.20 -14.07 18.15
N TRP A 110 1.04 -14.26 18.62
CA TRP A 110 1.78 -13.25 19.38
C TRP A 110 2.16 -12.03 18.52
N ARG A 111 2.46 -12.24 17.22
CA ARG A 111 2.64 -11.12 16.27
C ARG A 111 1.33 -10.36 16.07
N ARG A 112 0.20 -11.07 16.05
CA ARG A 112 -1.14 -10.43 15.95
C ARG A 112 -1.46 -9.59 17.17
N ALA A 113 -1.11 -10.06 18.38
CA ALA A 113 -1.28 -9.28 19.60
C ALA A 113 -0.42 -8.00 19.57
N GLY A 114 0.84 -8.09 19.13
CA GLY A 114 1.70 -6.92 18.93
C GLY A 114 1.15 -5.93 17.90
N TRP A 115 0.54 -6.43 16.81
CA TRP A 115 -0.12 -5.59 15.80
C TRP A 115 -1.31 -4.81 16.33
N LEU A 116 -2.10 -5.37 17.25
CA LEU A 116 -3.23 -4.67 17.89
C LEU A 116 -2.74 -3.48 18.72
N VAL A 117 -1.65 -3.67 19.48
CA VAL A 117 -1.03 -2.58 20.23
C VAL A 117 -0.51 -1.52 19.27
N LEU A 118 0.28 -1.90 18.26
CA LEU A 118 0.83 -0.97 17.28
C LEU A 118 -0.25 -0.21 16.49
N ARG A 119 -1.37 -0.87 16.16
CA ARG A 119 -2.49 -0.25 15.45
C ARG A 119 -3.17 0.84 16.27
N THR A 120 -3.25 0.67 17.58
CA THR A 120 -3.81 1.67 18.50
C THR A 120 -2.94 2.94 18.55
N PHE A 121 -1.62 2.77 18.44
CA PHE A 121 -0.67 3.89 18.40
C PHE A 121 -0.35 4.37 16.97
N SER A 122 -0.88 3.71 15.93
CA SER A 122 -0.63 4.07 14.54
C SER A 122 -0.99 5.52 14.18
N PRO A 123 -2.05 6.15 14.72
CA PRO A 123 -2.34 7.56 14.45
C PRO A 123 -1.30 8.53 15.05
N LEU A 124 -0.54 8.06 16.06
CA LEU A 124 0.51 8.82 16.74
C LEU A 124 1.89 8.61 16.10
N MET A 125 2.01 7.75 15.08
CA MET A 125 3.24 7.40 14.35
C MET A 125 3.15 7.85 12.90
#